data_AF-B0CGH8-F1
#
_entry.id   AF-B0CGH8-F1
#
_cell.length_a   1.000
_cell.length_b   1.000
_cell.length_c   1.000
_cell.angle_alpha   90.00
_cell.angle_beta   90.00
_cell.angle_gamma   90.00
#
_symmetry.space_group_name_H-M   'P 1'
#
loop_
_entity.id
_entity.type
_entity.pdbx_description
1 polymer ?
#
loop_
_entity_poly.entity_id
_entity_poly.type
_entity_poly.pdbx_seq_one_letter_code
_entity_poly.pdbx_strand_id
1 'polypeptide(L)'
;MAGELIDRLLEQIAPYQPEFHFGELAENLDMAGQRLRIGTNRGTTFEADAIVIASGLGCFNGEGQIVRPDPLTRWGLERCGNAIAVDPETFATSCPGVFAIGDACHYPGKLKLILSGFHEAALMTQAIRQYIAKAQG
;
A
#
# COMPACT_ATOMS: atom_id res chain seq x y z
N MET A 1 -10.19 1.90 21.98
CA MET A 1 -8.71 1.95 21.89
C MET A 1 -8.23 1.96 20.44
N ALA A 2 -8.60 1.00 19.56
CA ALA A 2 -8.24 1.11 18.14
C ALA A 2 -9.08 2.17 17.37
N GLY A 3 -10.40 2.23 17.62
CA GLY A 3 -11.31 3.18 16.96
C GLY A 3 -10.91 4.64 17.16
N GLU A 4 -10.65 5.07 18.40
CA GLU A 4 -10.23 6.45 18.71
C GLU A 4 -8.95 6.87 17.98
N LEU A 5 -7.99 5.96 17.80
CA LEU A 5 -6.80 6.26 17.02
C LEU A 5 -7.15 6.50 15.55
N ILE A 6 -8.01 5.66 14.98
CA ILE A 6 -8.48 5.79 13.59
C ILE A 6 -9.22 7.11 13.41
N ASP A 7 -10.13 7.45 14.31
CA ASP A 7 -10.91 8.69 14.26
C ASP A 7 -9.98 9.91 14.23
N ARG A 8 -8.97 9.95 15.12
CA ARG A 8 -7.97 11.03 15.14
C ARG A 8 -7.10 11.08 13.88
N LEU A 9 -6.81 9.95 13.25
CA LEU A 9 -6.06 9.93 11.99
C LEU A 9 -6.92 10.45 10.83
N LEU A 10 -8.21 10.10 10.81
CA LEU A 10 -9.17 10.62 9.83
C LEU A 10 -9.34 12.14 9.97
N GLU A 11 -9.42 12.65 11.21
CA GLU A 11 -9.44 14.09 11.47
C GLU A 11 -8.19 14.81 10.95
N GLN A 12 -7.00 14.22 11.14
CA GLN A 12 -5.74 14.79 10.66
C GLN A 12 -5.66 14.88 9.14
N ILE A 13 -6.23 13.91 8.42
CA ILE A 13 -6.17 13.89 6.95
C ILE A 13 -7.35 14.61 6.28
N ALA A 14 -8.38 14.99 7.04
CA ALA A 14 -9.58 15.64 6.52
C ALA A 14 -9.31 16.89 5.63
N PRO A 15 -8.36 17.79 5.95
CA PRO A 15 -8.06 18.94 5.09
C PRO A 15 -7.57 18.58 3.68
N TYR A 16 -7.01 17.39 3.50
CA TYR A 16 -6.52 16.91 2.20
C TYR A 16 -7.63 16.28 1.34
N GLN A 17 -8.85 16.15 1.86
CA GLN A 17 -10.01 15.61 1.16
C GLN A 17 -9.72 14.28 0.44
N PRO A 18 -9.16 13.27 1.15
CA PRO A 18 -8.86 11.98 0.54
C PRO A 18 -10.15 11.30 0.06
N GLU A 19 -10.08 10.70 -1.13
CA GLU A 19 -11.17 9.87 -1.66
C GLU A 19 -11.03 8.43 -1.14
N PHE A 20 -12.14 7.84 -0.71
CA PHE A 20 -12.18 6.46 -0.21
C PHE A 20 -13.12 5.62 -1.05
N HIS A 21 -12.61 4.50 -1.54
CA HIS A 21 -13.39 3.48 -2.24
C HIS A 21 -13.44 2.22 -1.37
N PHE A 22 -14.63 1.91 -0.83
CA PHE A 22 -14.86 0.75 0.04
C PHE A 22 -15.61 -0.35 -0.68
N GLY A 23 -15.47 -1.59 -0.19
CA GLY A 23 -16.17 -2.75 -0.77
C GLY A 23 -15.54 -3.27 -2.07
N GLU A 24 -14.33 -2.81 -2.39
CA GLU A 24 -13.59 -3.19 -3.58
C GLU A 24 -12.25 -3.84 -3.20
N LEU A 25 -11.83 -4.82 -3.99
CA LEU A 25 -10.52 -5.44 -3.89
C LEU A 25 -9.68 -5.03 -5.09
N ALA A 26 -8.47 -4.52 -4.84
CA ALA A 26 -7.48 -4.32 -5.90
C ALA A 26 -6.96 -5.70 -6.36
N GLU A 27 -7.09 -6.00 -7.65
CA GLU A 27 -6.75 -7.32 -8.19
C GLU A 27 -5.60 -7.26 -9.18
N ASN A 28 -5.58 -6.23 -10.04
CA ASN A 28 -4.62 -6.14 -11.13
C ASN A 28 -3.80 -4.86 -11.02
N LEU A 29 -2.52 -4.99 -11.33
CA LEU A 29 -1.58 -3.89 -11.46
C LEU A 29 -0.95 -3.98 -12.85
N ASP A 30 -1.10 -2.92 -13.64
CA ASP A 30 -0.54 -2.78 -14.96
C ASP A 30 0.14 -1.40 -15.13
N MET A 31 0.90 -1.24 -16.21
CA MET A 31 1.42 0.06 -16.62
C MET A 31 0.49 0.72 -17.64
N ALA A 32 0.04 1.94 -17.36
CA ALA A 32 -0.68 2.80 -18.28
C ALA A 32 0.26 3.92 -18.78
N GLY A 33 1.05 3.60 -19.81
CA GLY A 33 2.11 4.48 -20.27
C GLY A 33 3.20 4.62 -19.21
N GLN A 34 3.33 5.80 -18.60
CA GLN A 34 4.29 6.09 -17.53
C GLN A 34 3.69 5.96 -16.12
N ARG A 35 2.37 5.83 -16.00
CA ARG A 35 1.67 5.74 -14.71
C ARG A 35 1.30 4.31 -14.37
N LEU A 36 1.11 4.04 -13.09
CA LEU A 36 0.62 2.76 -12.61
C LEU A 36 -0.91 2.74 -12.72
N ARG A 37 -1.47 1.61 -13.14
CA ARG A 37 -2.91 1.40 -13.22
C ARG A 37 -3.34 0.25 -12.33
N ILE A 38 -4.32 0.50 -11.46
CA ILE A 38 -4.96 -0.50 -10.61
C ILE A 38 -6.37 -0.78 -11.11
N GLY A 39 -6.69 -2.06 -11.32
CA GLY A 39 -8.05 -2.54 -11.55
C GLY A 39 -8.61 -3.23 -10.31
N THR A 40 -9.90 -2.99 -10.00
CA THR A 40 -10.60 -3.64 -8.89
C THR A 40 -11.55 -4.74 -9.35
N ASN A 41 -11.94 -5.60 -8.41
CA ASN A 41 -12.96 -6.64 -8.61
C ASN A 41 -14.38 -6.09 -8.89
N ARG A 42 -14.58 -4.77 -8.86
CA ARG A 42 -15.82 -4.09 -9.26
C ARG A 42 -15.72 -3.47 -10.66
N GLY A 43 -14.58 -3.58 -11.33
CA GLY A 43 -14.32 -2.97 -12.63
C GLY A 43 -13.86 -1.51 -12.56
N THR A 44 -13.72 -0.96 -11.35
CA THR A 44 -13.15 0.38 -11.15
C THR A 44 -11.67 0.36 -11.52
N THR A 45 -11.19 1.45 -12.11
CA THR A 45 -9.79 1.60 -12.51
C THR A 45 -9.24 2.92 -12.00
N PHE A 46 -8.03 2.87 -11.43
CA PHE A 46 -7.31 4.03 -10.93
C PHE A 46 -5.96 4.16 -11.64
N GLU A 47 -5.54 5.38 -11.92
CA GLU A 47 -4.19 5.67 -12.40
C GLU A 47 -3.46 6.59 -11.42
N ALA A 48 -2.23 6.22 -11.07
CA ALA A 48 -1.43 6.92 -10.08
C ALA A 48 0.06 6.94 -10.43
N ASP A 49 0.76 7.98 -9.97
CA ASP A 49 2.22 8.07 -10.11
C ASP A 49 2.95 7.19 -9.09
N ALA A 50 2.30 6.85 -7.97
CA ALA A 50 2.80 5.94 -6.96
C ALA A 50 1.64 5.18 -6.30
N ILE A 51 1.93 3.96 -5.83
CA ILE A 51 1.00 3.09 -5.11
C ILE A 51 1.61 2.67 -3.78
N VAL A 52 0.80 2.66 -2.71
CA VAL A 52 1.20 2.18 -1.39
C VAL A 52 0.31 1.02 -0.98
N ILE A 53 0.93 -0.11 -0.65
CA ILE A 53 0.25 -1.30 -0.13
C ILE A 53 0.32 -1.27 1.39
N ALA A 54 -0.83 -1.09 2.03
CA ALA A 54 -1.00 -1.09 3.49
C ALA A 54 -2.10 -2.08 3.94
N SER A 55 -2.19 -3.24 3.29
CA SER A 55 -3.23 -4.26 3.49
C SER A 55 -3.08 -5.09 4.78
N GLY A 56 -2.07 -4.82 5.61
CA GLY A 56 -1.81 -5.60 6.81
C GLY A 56 -1.54 -7.06 6.48
N LEU A 57 -2.28 -7.99 7.10
CA LEU A 57 -2.08 -9.44 6.92
C LEU A 57 -2.69 -10.00 5.62
N GLY A 58 -3.32 -9.16 4.78
CA GLY A 58 -3.89 -9.54 3.49
C GLY A 58 -5.24 -8.89 3.20
N CYS A 59 -5.86 -9.28 2.10
CA CYS A 59 -7.19 -8.80 1.74
C CYS A 59 -8.30 -9.54 2.49
N PHE A 60 -9.36 -8.82 2.86
CA PHE A 60 -10.55 -9.38 3.53
C PHE A 60 -11.78 -9.20 2.64
N ASN A 61 -12.67 -10.21 2.61
CA ASN A 61 -13.96 -10.09 1.93
C ASN A 61 -14.97 -9.31 2.80
N GLY A 62 -16.18 -9.09 2.28
CA GLY A 62 -17.25 -8.38 2.99
C GLY A 62 -17.74 -9.07 4.28
N GLU A 63 -17.36 -10.32 4.50
CA GLU A 63 -17.64 -11.10 5.72
C GLU A 63 -16.46 -11.07 6.72
N GLY A 64 -15.39 -10.34 6.40
CA GLY A 64 -14.18 -10.25 7.23
C GLY A 64 -13.26 -11.48 7.15
N GLN A 65 -13.45 -12.35 6.17
CA GLN A 65 -12.58 -13.52 5.95
C GLN A 65 -11.40 -13.16 5.05
N ILE A 66 -10.24 -13.75 5.34
CA ILE A 66 -9.05 -13.58 4.50
C ILE A 66 -9.31 -14.19 3.11
N VAL A 67 -9.12 -13.39 2.07
CA VAL A 67 -9.20 -13.83 0.68
C VAL A 67 -7.98 -14.67 0.34
N ARG A 68 -8.20 -15.88 -0.18
CA ARG A 68 -7.13 -16.77 -0.65
C ARG A 68 -7.43 -17.31 -2.06
N PRO A 69 -6.47 -17.24 -3.00
CA PRO A 69 -5.16 -16.57 -2.87
C PRO A 69 -5.30 -15.06 -2.65
N ASP A 70 -4.31 -14.45 -1.99
CA ASP A 70 -4.24 -12.99 -1.81
C ASP A 70 -4.19 -12.34 -3.20
N PRO A 71 -5.13 -11.45 -3.59
CA PRO A 71 -5.14 -10.82 -4.91
C PRO A 71 -3.80 -10.20 -5.31
N LEU A 72 -3.05 -9.67 -4.34
CA LEU A 72 -1.75 -9.05 -4.57
C LEU A 72 -0.67 -10.03 -5.04
N THR A 73 -0.87 -11.35 -4.91
CA THR A 73 0.10 -12.32 -5.43
C THR A 73 0.21 -12.27 -6.96
N ARG A 74 -0.83 -11.76 -7.65
CA ARG A 74 -0.84 -11.62 -9.10
C ARG A 74 0.10 -10.52 -9.62
N TRP A 75 0.56 -9.63 -8.74
CA TRP A 75 1.34 -8.46 -9.12
C TRP A 75 2.84 -8.79 -9.31
N GLY A 76 3.27 -10.02 -9.03
CA GLY A 76 4.64 -10.46 -9.25
C GLY A 76 5.69 -9.78 -8.36
N LEU A 77 5.26 -9.15 -7.25
CA LEU A 77 6.17 -8.52 -6.30
C LEU A 77 7.04 -9.56 -5.59
N GLU A 78 8.29 -9.22 -5.29
CA GLU A 78 9.17 -10.06 -4.46
C GLU A 78 8.59 -10.21 -3.04
N ARG A 79 8.68 -11.41 -2.47
CA ARG A 79 8.08 -11.73 -1.16
C ARG A 79 9.02 -12.51 -0.26
N CYS A 80 8.90 -12.28 1.04
CA CYS A 80 9.41 -13.15 2.10
C CYS A 80 8.22 -13.81 2.79
N GLY A 81 7.93 -15.06 2.42
CA GLY A 81 6.70 -15.74 2.82
C GLY A 81 5.46 -14.99 2.30
N ASN A 82 4.55 -14.61 3.21
CA ASN A 82 3.33 -13.88 2.84
C ASN A 82 3.51 -12.36 2.77
N ALA A 83 4.66 -11.81 3.15
CA ALA A 83 4.90 -10.37 3.18
C ALA A 83 5.73 -9.90 1.98
N ILE A 84 5.48 -8.69 1.51
CA ILE A 84 6.17 -8.08 0.36
C ILE A 84 7.56 -7.64 0.81
N ALA A 85 8.60 -8.08 0.12
CA ALA A 85 9.96 -7.64 0.40
C ALA A 85 10.11 -6.16 0.01
N VAL A 86 10.72 -5.37 0.89
CA VAL A 86 10.93 -3.93 0.66
C VAL A 86 12.33 -3.50 1.06
N ASP A 87 12.79 -2.43 0.43
CA ASP A 87 13.97 -1.68 0.87
C ASP A 87 13.68 -1.00 2.23
N PRO A 88 14.54 -1.15 3.25
CA PRO A 88 14.26 -0.65 4.60
C PRO A 88 14.40 0.88 4.75
N GLU A 89 15.02 1.57 3.80
CA GLU A 89 15.19 3.03 3.85
C GLU A 89 14.02 3.76 3.19
N THR A 90 13.45 3.15 2.15
CA THR A 90 12.45 3.78 1.28
C THR A 90 11.09 3.09 1.29
N PHE A 91 11.03 1.83 1.73
CA PHE A 91 9.87 0.94 1.64
C PHE A 91 9.40 0.67 0.20
N ALA A 92 10.29 0.87 -0.77
CA ALA A 92 10.05 0.52 -2.16
C ALA A 92 10.04 -1.01 -2.32
N THR A 93 9.15 -1.50 -3.20
CA THR A 93 9.09 -2.92 -3.59
C THR A 93 9.97 -3.19 -4.81
N SER A 94 9.96 -4.43 -5.30
CA SER A 94 10.61 -4.79 -6.57
C SER A 94 9.97 -4.13 -7.81
N CYS A 95 8.79 -3.53 -7.68
CA CYS A 95 8.13 -2.79 -8.75
C CYS A 95 8.31 -1.27 -8.55
N PRO A 96 8.94 -0.56 -9.51
CA PRO A 96 9.11 0.89 -9.43
C PRO A 96 7.78 1.63 -9.26
N GLY A 97 7.76 2.59 -8.32
CA GLY A 97 6.56 3.36 -7.98
C GLY A 97 5.57 2.63 -7.06
N VAL A 98 5.82 1.35 -6.73
CA VAL A 98 5.02 0.59 -5.75
C VAL A 98 5.80 0.42 -4.46
N PHE A 99 5.15 0.80 -3.35
CA PHE A 99 5.70 0.78 -1.99
C PHE A 99 4.83 -0.11 -1.10
N ALA A 100 5.36 -0.63 0.01
CA ALA A 100 4.57 -1.40 0.97
C ALA A 100 4.98 -1.11 2.42
N ILE A 101 3.98 -0.93 3.30
CA ILE A 101 4.15 -0.59 4.71
C ILE A 101 3.22 -1.42 5.61
N GLY A 102 3.42 -1.32 6.92
CA GLY A 102 2.68 -2.07 7.93
C GLY A 102 2.96 -3.57 7.85
N ASP A 103 2.01 -4.37 8.32
CA ASP A 103 2.14 -5.83 8.35
C ASP A 103 2.20 -6.49 6.95
N ALA A 104 1.97 -5.71 5.89
CA ALA A 104 2.04 -6.16 4.50
C ALA A 104 3.48 -6.36 4.01
N CYS A 105 4.46 -5.69 4.60
CA CYS A 105 5.85 -5.73 4.12
C CYS A 105 6.82 -6.47 5.06
N HIS A 106 8.00 -6.77 4.52
CA HIS A 106 9.10 -7.43 5.21
C HIS A 106 10.43 -6.75 4.91
N TYR A 107 11.24 -6.59 5.95
CA TYR A 107 12.65 -6.22 5.90
C TYR A 107 13.35 -6.75 7.16
N PRO A 108 14.70 -6.93 7.15
CA PRO A 108 15.44 -7.44 8.30
C PRO A 108 15.19 -6.63 9.58
N GLY A 109 14.85 -7.30 10.67
CA GLY A 109 14.60 -6.67 11.97
C GLY A 109 13.20 -6.04 12.13
N LYS A 110 12.30 -6.16 11.15
CA LYS A 110 10.92 -5.64 11.27
C LYS A 110 10.20 -6.20 12.50
N LEU A 111 9.60 -5.30 13.27
CA LEU A 111 8.64 -5.61 14.32
C LEU A 111 7.22 -5.32 13.81
N LYS A 112 6.27 -6.21 14.13
CA LYS A 112 4.85 -6.03 13.76
C LYS A 112 4.12 -5.20 14.81
N LEU A 113 4.39 -3.90 14.80
CA LEU A 113 3.82 -2.92 15.72
C LEU A 113 3.20 -1.76 14.95
N ILE A 114 2.15 -1.17 15.53
CA ILE A 114 1.56 0.08 15.01
C ILE A 114 2.62 1.18 14.89
N LEU A 115 3.52 1.28 15.87
CA LEU A 115 4.64 2.24 15.85
C LEU A 115 5.55 2.04 14.62
N SER A 116 5.85 0.79 14.26
CA SER A 116 6.65 0.48 13.07
C SER A 116 5.93 0.97 11.81
N GLY A 117 4.63 0.72 11.69
CA GLY A 117 3.83 1.24 10.56
C GLY A 117 3.88 2.77 10.43
N PHE A 118 3.85 3.53 11.54
CA PHE A 118 3.99 4.99 11.49
C PHE A 118 5.38 5.44 11.03
N HIS A 119 6.44 4.80 11.53
CA HIS A 119 7.80 5.07 11.08
C HIS A 119 7.97 4.77 9.59
N GLU A 120 7.44 3.63 9.14
CA GLU A 120 7.47 3.20 7.74
C GLU A 120 6.75 4.22 6.84
N ALA A 121 5.55 4.66 7.23
CA ALA A 121 4.79 5.67 6.49
C ALA A 121 5.56 7.00 6.33
N ALA A 122 6.30 7.43 7.36
CA ALA A 122 7.04 8.69 7.34
C ALA A 122 8.19 8.67 6.30
N LEU A 123 9.01 7.62 6.30
CA LEU A 123 10.11 7.50 5.34
C LEU A 123 9.59 7.20 3.92
N MET A 124 8.59 6.34 3.81
CA MET A 124 7.96 6.00 2.52
C MET A 124 7.41 7.24 1.83
N THR A 125 6.74 8.15 2.56
CA THR A 125 6.22 9.41 1.99
C THR A 125 7.35 10.30 1.44
N GLN A 126 8.51 10.36 2.11
CA GLN A 126 9.67 11.07 1.59
C GLN A 126 10.24 10.41 0.33
N ALA A 127 10.28 9.08 0.28
CA ALA A 127 10.71 8.34 -0.89
C ALA A 127 9.77 8.58 -2.09
N ILE A 128 8.46 8.52 -1.88
CA ILE A 128 7.45 8.84 -2.92
C ILE A 128 7.65 10.26 -3.45
N ARG A 129 7.84 11.25 -2.57
CA ARG A 129 8.06 12.63 -3.00
C ARG A 129 9.28 12.76 -3.92
N GLN A 130 10.38 12.08 -3.58
CA GLN A 130 11.58 12.08 -4.41
C GLN A 130 11.38 11.32 -5.72
N TYR A 131 10.65 10.21 -5.70
CA TYR A 131 10.32 9.42 -6.88
C TYR A 131 9.49 10.23 -7.89
N ILE A 132 8.40 10.85 -7.43
CA ILE A 132 7.52 11.68 -8.28
C ILE A 132 8.29 12.89 -8.83
N ALA A 133 9.11 13.56 -8.02
CA ALA A 133 9.90 14.70 -8.47
C ALA A 133 10.88 14.35 -9.61
N LYS A 134 11.43 13.13 -9.62
CA LYS A 134 12.31 12.64 -10.69
C LYS A 134 11.56 12.22 -11.94
N ALA A 135 10.32 11.76 -11.82
CA ALA A 135 9.50 11.33 -12.95
C ALA A 135 8.93 12.52 -13.77
N GLN A 136 8.86 13.71 -13.17
CA GLN A 136 8.33 14.92 -13.78
C GLN A 136 9.40 15.86 -14.37
N GLY A 137 10.69 15.56 -14.17
CA GLY A 137 11.83 16.33 -14.69
C GLY A 137 12.52 15.62 -15.84
#